data_AF-A0A0Q7Z773-F1
#
_entry.id   AF-A0A0Q7Z773-F1
#
_cell.length_a   1.000
_cell.length_b   1.000
_cell.length_c   1.000
_cell.angle_alpha   90.00
_cell.angle_beta   90.00
_cell.angle_gamma   90.00
#
_symmetry.space_group_name_H-M   'P 1'
#
loop_
_entity.id
_entity.type
_entity.pdbx_description
1 polymer ?
#
loop_
_entity_poly.entity_id
_entity_poly.type
_entity_poly.pdbx_seq_one_letter_code
_entity_poly.pdbx_strand_id
1 'polypeptide(L)'
;MIRQLAYLVQSVLSFIVFAGLRELRLDLWAVIALIVALNFLVILIHELGHAWAVVRWGATLRAICVMGIHYDVPKRRLSFRRLPHKAEVGGYVSYAPHPVQHSSKSALAIALAGPGANLLLALVAGAALLFLPDPTACIVSRDPMIAISGGYAGLPDEDAMRRAFAEVARQEKCVWIGALLHRFAEVLAILSAGIGLSNLLPFNGSDGEIVLSHAKVLRRKRR
;
A
#
# COMPACT_ATOMS: atom_id res chain seq x y z
N MET A 1 -0.92 1.33 26.53
CA MET A 1 -1.16 -0.06 26.07
C MET A 1 -1.64 -0.13 24.61
N ILE A 2 -2.79 0.46 24.21
CA ILE A 2 -3.33 0.33 22.82
C ILE A 2 -2.35 0.80 21.74
N ARG A 3 -1.67 1.93 21.94
CA ARG A 3 -0.65 2.44 21.00
C ARG A 3 0.54 1.46 20.82
N GLN A 4 0.97 0.79 21.89
CA GLN A 4 2.03 -0.22 21.80
C GLN A 4 1.56 -1.45 21.00
N LEU A 5 0.30 -1.84 21.14
CA LEU A 5 -0.29 -2.92 20.34
C LEU A 5 -0.30 -2.56 18.85
N ALA A 6 -0.67 -1.33 18.48
CA ALA A 6 -0.63 -0.88 17.08
C ALA A 6 0.79 -0.96 16.50
N TYR A 7 1.81 -0.53 17.26
CA TYR A 7 3.21 -0.65 16.85
C TYR A 7 3.71 -2.09 16.73
N LEU A 8 3.25 -2.97 17.63
CA LEU A 8 3.57 -4.39 17.57
C LEU A 8 2.99 -5.02 16.31
N VAL A 9 1.71 -4.76 16.01
CA VAL A 9 1.05 -5.23 14.79
C VAL A 9 1.81 -4.74 13.56
N GLN A 10 2.12 -3.43 13.49
CA GLN A 10 2.87 -2.88 12.36
C GLN A 10 4.27 -3.47 12.21
N SER A 11 4.97 -3.73 13.32
CA SER A 11 6.30 -4.38 13.31
C SER A 11 6.22 -5.82 12.77
N VAL A 12 5.24 -6.60 13.22
CA VAL A 12 5.02 -7.98 12.75
C VAL A 12 4.68 -7.99 11.26
N LEU A 13 3.78 -7.10 10.82
CA LEU A 13 3.43 -6.97 9.40
C LEU A 13 4.64 -6.57 8.55
N SER A 14 5.46 -5.63 9.01
CA SER A 14 6.68 -5.22 8.33
C SER A 14 7.68 -6.37 8.21
N PHE A 15 7.76 -7.23 9.23
CA PHE A 15 8.61 -8.43 9.19
C PHE A 15 8.10 -9.48 8.19
N ILE A 16 6.79 -9.73 8.14
CA ILE A 16 6.17 -10.63 7.14
C ILE A 16 6.46 -10.13 5.73
N VAL A 17 6.28 -8.82 5.50
CA VAL A 17 6.58 -8.17 4.22
C VAL A 17 8.06 -8.31 3.87
N PHE A 18 8.96 -8.05 4.82
CA PHE A 18 10.39 -8.22 4.61
C PHE A 18 10.76 -9.65 4.22
N ALA A 19 10.21 -10.65 4.92
CA ALA A 19 10.44 -12.06 4.61
C ALA A 19 9.96 -12.41 3.18
N GLY A 20 8.74 -12.00 2.81
CA GLY A 20 8.20 -12.26 1.48
C GLY A 20 8.99 -11.60 0.35
N LEU A 21 9.48 -10.36 0.56
CA LEU A 21 10.30 -9.65 -0.43
C LEU A 21 11.71 -10.26 -0.59
N ARG A 22 12.27 -10.88 0.45
CA ARG A 22 13.59 -11.53 0.38
C ARG A 22 13.60 -12.77 -0.51
N GLU A 23 12.45 -13.40 -0.75
CA GLU A 23 12.34 -14.50 -1.71
C GLU A 23 12.63 -14.07 -3.16
N LEU A 24 12.46 -12.78 -3.48
CA LEU A 24 12.80 -12.20 -4.79
C LEU A 24 14.32 -12.03 -5.01
N ARG A 25 15.15 -12.45 -4.04
CA ARG A 25 16.62 -12.33 -4.05
C ARG A 25 17.12 -10.89 -4.29
N LEU A 26 16.31 -9.90 -3.95
CA LEU A 26 16.70 -8.49 -3.98
C LEU A 26 17.78 -8.20 -2.94
N ASP A 27 18.67 -7.26 -3.24
CA ASP A 27 19.62 -6.75 -2.27
C ASP A 27 18.90 -6.17 -1.02
N LEU A 28 19.56 -6.21 0.15
CA LEU A 28 18.99 -5.72 1.39
C LEU A 28 18.53 -4.26 1.28
N TRP A 29 19.33 -3.39 0.65
CA TRP A 29 19.00 -1.98 0.48
C TRP A 29 17.81 -1.78 -0.47
N ALA A 30 17.70 -2.63 -1.50
CA ALA A 30 16.54 -2.60 -2.40
C ALA A 30 15.25 -2.99 -1.67
N VAL A 31 15.30 -4.01 -0.79
CA VAL A 31 14.15 -4.38 0.05
C VAL A 31 13.76 -3.25 0.99
N ILE A 32 14.73 -2.63 1.67
CA ILE A 32 14.47 -1.48 2.58
C ILE A 32 13.84 -0.32 1.80
N ALA A 33 14.41 0.05 0.66
CA ALA A 33 13.89 1.13 -0.18
C ALA A 33 12.45 0.85 -0.65
N LEU A 34 12.17 -0.40 -1.06
CA LEU A 34 10.84 -0.82 -1.47
C LEU A 34 9.83 -0.76 -0.31
N ILE A 35 10.20 -1.21 0.88
CA ILE A 35 9.35 -1.13 2.08
C ILE A 35 9.04 0.33 2.41
N VAL A 36 10.04 1.23 2.37
CA VAL A 36 9.84 2.66 2.61
C VAL A 36 8.91 3.28 1.56
N ALA A 37 9.11 2.97 0.29
CA ALA A 37 8.27 3.46 -0.81
C ALA A 37 6.81 2.97 -0.68
N LEU A 38 6.61 1.70 -0.33
CA LEU A 38 5.30 1.11 -0.11
C LEU A 38 4.58 1.71 1.10
N ASN A 39 5.29 1.90 2.22
CA ASN A 39 4.73 2.59 3.38
C ASN A 39 4.32 4.02 3.04
N PHE A 40 5.19 4.76 2.34
CA PHE A 40 4.85 6.10 1.86
C PHE A 40 3.59 6.10 1.00
N LEU A 41 3.47 5.16 0.06
CA LEU A 41 2.30 5.04 -0.82
C LEU A 41 1.01 4.76 -0.04
N VAL A 42 1.04 3.80 0.90
CA VAL A 42 -0.14 3.44 1.71
C VAL A 42 -0.57 4.60 2.60
N ILE A 43 0.37 5.27 3.26
CA ILE A 43 0.06 6.45 4.08
C ILE A 43 -0.47 7.58 3.19
N LEU A 44 0.11 7.80 2.01
CA LEU A 44 -0.40 8.80 1.07
C LEU A 44 -1.85 8.52 0.69
N ILE A 45 -2.20 7.28 0.36
CA ILE A 45 -3.58 6.90 0.01
C ILE A 45 -4.52 7.11 1.20
N HIS A 46 -4.08 6.80 2.41
CA HIS A 46 -4.81 7.06 3.64
C HIS A 46 -5.13 8.57 3.81
N GLU A 47 -4.11 9.42 3.74
CA GLU A 47 -4.29 10.88 3.87
C GLU A 47 -5.12 11.46 2.72
N LEU A 48 -4.99 10.92 1.50
CA LEU A 48 -5.84 11.30 0.38
C LEU A 48 -7.31 10.94 0.61
N GLY A 49 -7.59 9.84 1.32
CA GLY A 49 -8.95 9.49 1.76
C GLY A 49 -9.56 10.58 2.64
N HIS A 50 -8.83 11.03 3.67
CA HIS A 50 -9.26 12.16 4.51
C HIS A 50 -9.44 13.44 3.70
N ALA A 51 -8.46 13.79 2.86
CA ALA A 51 -8.49 14.99 2.04
C ALA A 51 -9.71 15.01 1.10
N TRP A 52 -10.01 13.88 0.46
CA TRP A 52 -11.20 13.71 -0.38
C TRP A 52 -12.49 13.93 0.42
N ALA A 53 -12.60 13.34 1.62
CA ALA A 53 -13.77 13.53 2.47
C ALA A 53 -13.91 14.99 2.93
N VAL A 54 -12.83 15.65 3.33
CA VAL A 54 -12.82 17.07 3.70
C VAL A 54 -13.42 17.93 2.59
N VAL A 55 -12.96 17.75 1.34
CA VAL A 55 -13.47 18.48 0.17
C VAL A 55 -14.93 18.13 -0.09
N ARG A 56 -15.30 16.84 -0.02
CA ARG A 56 -16.67 16.35 -0.24
C ARG A 56 -17.69 16.92 0.76
N TRP A 57 -17.24 17.25 1.96
CA TRP A 57 -18.04 17.85 3.04
C TRP A 57 -17.90 19.37 3.14
N GLY A 58 -17.36 20.03 2.10
CA GLY A 58 -17.33 21.49 2.00
C GLY A 58 -16.32 22.18 2.93
N ALA A 59 -15.43 21.44 3.58
CA ALA A 59 -14.35 22.01 4.37
C ALA A 59 -13.18 22.45 3.48
N THR A 60 -12.39 23.42 3.95
CA THR A 60 -11.25 23.93 3.19
C THR A 60 -9.99 23.16 3.54
N LEU A 61 -9.52 22.33 2.61
CA LEU A 61 -8.24 21.62 2.73
C LEU A 61 -7.06 22.61 2.74
N ARG A 62 -6.20 22.54 3.76
CA ARG A 62 -5.05 23.44 3.93
C ARG A 62 -3.74 22.74 3.60
N ALA A 63 -3.54 21.52 4.10
CA ALA A 63 -2.31 20.79 3.87
C ALA A 63 -2.51 19.28 3.96
N ILE A 64 -1.64 18.55 3.27
CA ILE A 64 -1.48 17.11 3.38
C ILE A 64 -0.01 16.85 3.75
N CYS A 65 0.23 16.04 4.78
CA CYS A 65 1.58 15.64 5.16
C CYS A 65 1.71 14.12 5.17
N VAL A 66 2.77 13.61 4.56
CA VAL A 66 3.11 12.18 4.50
C VAL A 66 4.60 12.03 4.76
N MET A 67 4.97 11.35 5.83
CA MET A 67 6.35 11.06 6.26
C MET A 67 7.25 12.30 6.26
N GLY A 68 6.72 13.45 6.71
CA GLY A 68 7.45 14.73 6.75
C GLY A 68 7.47 15.51 5.44
N ILE A 69 6.99 14.94 4.33
CA ILE A 69 6.70 15.66 3.09
C ILE A 69 5.37 16.38 3.30
N HIS A 70 5.41 17.70 3.27
CA HIS A 70 4.27 18.58 3.54
C HIS A 70 3.88 19.34 2.27
N TYR A 71 2.67 19.09 1.77
CA TYR A 71 2.07 19.79 0.65
C TYR A 71 1.09 20.85 1.15
N ASP A 72 1.44 22.13 0.95
CA ASP A 72 0.55 23.29 1.19
C ASP A 72 -0.38 23.44 -0.01
N VAL A 73 -1.67 23.13 0.19
CA VAL A 73 -2.67 23.06 -0.88
C VAL A 73 -2.95 24.44 -1.48
N PRO A 74 -3.23 25.51 -0.69
CA PRO A 74 -3.43 26.85 -1.22
C PRO A 74 -2.25 27.37 -2.04
N LYS A 75 -1.01 27.13 -1.58
CA LYS A 75 0.20 27.63 -2.23
C LYS A 75 0.73 26.69 -3.32
N ARG A 76 0.21 25.47 -3.41
CA ARG A 76 0.71 24.39 -4.28
C ARG A 76 2.22 24.16 -4.12
N ARG A 77 2.70 24.16 -2.87
CA ARG A 77 4.13 24.04 -2.55
C ARG A 77 4.41 22.81 -1.71
N LEU A 78 5.42 22.04 -2.12
CA LEU A 78 6.02 20.98 -1.33
C LEU A 78 7.10 21.56 -0.42
N SER A 79 7.14 21.08 0.81
CA SER A 79 8.16 21.43 1.79
C SER A 79 8.43 20.24 2.70
N PHE A 80 9.63 20.15 3.26
CA PHE A 80 9.92 19.18 4.31
C PHE A 80 9.70 19.85 5.66
N ARG A 81 8.89 19.23 6.51
CA ARG A 81 8.62 19.71 7.87
C ARG A 81 8.74 18.55 8.85
N ARG A 82 9.31 18.84 10.03
CA ARG A 82 9.23 17.88 11.14
C ARG A 82 7.77 17.69 11.52
N LEU A 83 7.35 16.43 11.66
CA LEU A 83 6.02 16.10 12.13
C LEU A 83 5.83 16.68 13.55
N PRO A 84 4.69 17.31 13.85
CA PRO A 84 4.39 17.75 15.21
C PRO A 84 4.45 16.55 16.17
N HIS A 85 4.85 16.78 17.42
CA HIS A 85 4.96 15.72 18.43
C HIS A 85 3.64 14.96 18.69
N LYS A 86 2.51 15.55 18.29
CA LYS A 86 1.16 14.98 18.38
C LYS A 86 0.60 14.46 17.05
N ALA A 87 1.32 14.62 15.94
CA ALA A 87 0.87 14.07 14.67
C ALA A 87 0.88 12.54 14.74
N GLU A 88 -0.08 11.93 14.03
CA GLU A 88 -0.15 10.50 13.86
C GLU A 88 1.13 9.96 13.22
N VAL A 89 1.35 8.67 13.42
CA VAL A 89 2.52 7.97 12.87
C VAL A 89 2.30 7.85 11.38
N GLY A 90 2.89 8.77 10.61
CA GLY A 90 2.95 8.67 9.17
C GLY A 90 2.47 9.90 8.43
N GLY A 91 1.47 10.62 8.91
CA GLY A 91 0.90 11.73 8.16
C GLY A 91 -0.15 12.54 8.92
N TYR A 92 -0.69 13.56 8.25
CA TYR A 92 -1.91 14.23 8.68
C TYR A 92 -2.53 15.05 7.53
N VAL A 93 -3.84 15.25 7.62
CA VAL A 93 -4.57 16.26 6.84
C VAL A 93 -4.96 17.44 7.72
N SER A 94 -4.55 18.65 7.31
CA SER A 94 -4.99 19.89 7.94
C SER A 94 -6.10 20.54 7.11
N TYR A 95 -7.18 20.93 7.77
CA TYR A 95 -8.31 21.59 7.13
C TYR A 95 -8.97 22.62 8.04
N ALA A 96 -9.68 23.58 7.44
CA ALA A 96 -10.55 24.50 8.15
C ALA A 96 -12.00 24.01 8.06
N PRO A 97 -12.67 23.81 9.21
CA PRO A 97 -14.09 23.47 9.24
C PRO A 97 -14.92 24.59 8.59
N HIS A 98 -15.90 24.26 7.75
CA HIS A 98 -16.89 25.25 7.33
C HIS A 98 -17.85 25.54 8.51
N PRO A 99 -18.08 26.80 8.91
CA PRO A 99 -18.81 27.15 10.14
C PRO A 99 -20.21 26.53 10.25
N VAL A 100 -20.87 26.31 9.10
CA VAL A 100 -22.27 25.87 9.02
C VAL A 100 -22.43 24.35 8.89
N GLN A 101 -21.35 23.59 8.64
CA GLN A 101 -21.44 22.16 8.24
C GLN A 101 -20.68 21.16 9.12
N HIS A 102 -20.10 21.60 10.24
CA HIS A 102 -19.47 20.69 11.19
C HIS A 102 -20.50 19.93 12.04
N SER A 103 -20.99 18.83 11.50
CA SER A 103 -21.87 17.89 12.19
C SER A 103 -21.05 16.69 12.68
N SER A 104 -21.55 15.98 13.70
CA SER A 104 -20.93 14.71 14.12
C SER A 104 -20.88 13.68 12.99
N LYS A 105 -21.75 13.80 11.98
CA LYS A 105 -21.74 12.92 10.80
C LYS A 105 -20.56 13.23 9.88
N SER A 106 -20.26 14.51 9.62
CA SER A 106 -19.13 14.88 8.76
C SER A 106 -17.79 14.54 9.42
N ALA A 107 -17.66 14.76 10.74
CA ALA A 107 -16.48 14.34 11.49
C ALA A 107 -16.27 12.81 11.43
N LEU A 108 -17.34 12.03 11.62
CA LEU A 108 -17.28 10.57 11.51
C LEU A 108 -16.90 10.11 10.10
N ALA A 109 -17.49 10.72 9.07
CA ALA A 109 -17.20 10.38 7.68
C ALA A 109 -15.75 10.71 7.29
N ILE A 110 -15.22 11.85 7.74
CA ILE A 110 -13.84 12.23 7.51
C ILE A 110 -12.89 11.25 8.20
N ALA A 111 -13.12 10.91 9.48
CA ALA A 111 -12.29 9.97 10.22
C ALA A 111 -12.31 8.55 9.62
N LEU A 112 -13.43 8.10 9.06
CA LEU A 112 -13.50 6.78 8.42
C LEU A 112 -12.90 6.76 7.01
N ALA A 113 -12.66 7.91 6.38
CA ALA A 113 -12.27 7.97 4.98
C ALA A 113 -10.83 7.46 4.74
N GLY A 114 -9.88 7.78 5.61
CA GLY A 114 -8.51 7.25 5.51
C GLY A 114 -8.45 5.73 5.71
N PRO A 115 -8.99 5.17 6.79
CA PRO A 115 -9.09 3.73 7.00
C PRO A 115 -9.85 3.03 5.86
N GLY A 116 -10.95 3.64 5.40
CA GLY A 116 -11.75 3.13 4.29
C GLY A 116 -10.97 3.08 2.98
N ALA A 117 -10.17 4.10 2.66
CA ALA A 117 -9.31 4.12 1.47
C ALA A 117 -8.26 3.00 1.52
N ASN A 118 -7.67 2.75 2.69
CA ASN A 118 -6.72 1.66 2.87
C ASN A 118 -7.37 0.28 2.75
N LEU A 119 -8.54 0.06 3.34
CA LEU A 119 -9.27 -1.20 3.19
C LEU A 119 -9.67 -1.45 1.73
N LEU A 120 -10.11 -0.40 1.02
CA LEU A 120 -10.41 -0.50 -0.41
C LEU A 120 -9.16 -0.85 -1.22
N LEU A 121 -8.02 -0.19 -0.97
CA LEU A 121 -6.75 -0.52 -1.62
C LEU A 121 -6.34 -1.98 -1.35
N ALA A 122 -6.52 -2.46 -0.11
CA ALA A 122 -6.20 -3.83 0.25
C ALA A 122 -7.07 -4.84 -0.53
N LEU A 123 -8.37 -4.56 -0.67
CA LEU A 123 -9.29 -5.38 -1.45
C LEU A 123 -8.91 -5.38 -2.93
N VAL A 124 -8.59 -4.22 -3.51
CA VAL A 124 -8.18 -4.12 -4.92
C VAL A 124 -6.86 -4.85 -5.16
N ALA A 125 -5.88 -4.68 -4.29
CA ALA A 125 -4.59 -5.37 -4.38
C ALA A 125 -4.75 -6.90 -4.22
N GLY A 126 -5.58 -7.35 -3.27
CA GLY A 126 -5.91 -8.77 -3.11
C GLY A 126 -6.67 -9.34 -4.31
N ALA A 127 -7.62 -8.60 -4.88
CA ALA A 127 -8.34 -9.02 -6.07
C ALA A 127 -7.42 -9.09 -7.30
N ALA A 128 -6.42 -8.20 -7.41
CA ALA A 128 -5.45 -8.23 -8.50
C ALA A 128 -4.67 -9.55 -8.56
N LEU A 129 -4.43 -10.22 -7.42
CA LEU A 129 -3.79 -11.54 -7.38
C LEU A 129 -4.57 -12.62 -8.16
N LEU A 130 -5.88 -12.47 -8.33
CA LEU A 130 -6.71 -13.38 -9.12
C LEU A 130 -6.51 -13.22 -10.64
N PHE A 131 -6.00 -12.06 -11.06
CA PHE A 131 -5.81 -11.71 -12.47
C PHE A 131 -4.34 -11.69 -12.88
N LEU A 132 -3.42 -11.68 -11.91
CA LEU A 132 -1.99 -11.75 -12.17
C LEU A 132 -1.62 -13.18 -12.61
N PRO A 133 -0.84 -13.33 -13.70
CA PRO A 133 -0.42 -14.64 -14.16
C PRO A 133 0.32 -15.35 -13.03
N ASP A 134 -0.04 -16.61 -12.79
CA ASP A 134 0.69 -17.45 -11.84
C ASP A 134 2.15 -17.52 -12.31
N PRO A 135 3.13 -17.11 -11.49
CA PRO A 135 4.53 -17.18 -11.87
C PRO A 135 4.97 -18.61 -12.23
N THR A 136 4.28 -19.63 -11.72
CA THR A 136 4.51 -21.03 -12.07
C THR A 136 3.91 -21.42 -13.43
N ALA A 137 2.86 -20.74 -13.89
CA ALA A 137 2.27 -20.99 -15.21
C ALA A 137 3.17 -20.57 -16.38
N CYS A 138 4.18 -19.72 -16.13
CA CYS A 138 5.21 -19.39 -17.13
C CYS A 138 6.30 -20.47 -17.25
N ILE A 139 6.27 -21.51 -16.40
CA ILE A 139 7.17 -22.66 -16.45
C ILE A 139 6.56 -23.73 -17.38
N VAL A 140 6.26 -23.36 -18.63
CA VAL A 140 5.86 -24.36 -19.64
C VAL A 140 7.11 -24.88 -20.33
N SER A 141 7.43 -26.14 -20.03
CA SER A 141 8.45 -27.00 -20.66
C SER A 141 9.90 -26.52 -20.57
N ARG A 142 10.49 -26.65 -19.37
CA ARG A 142 11.95 -26.74 -19.17
C ARG A 142 12.52 -28.09 -19.64
N ASP A 143 12.04 -28.63 -20.75
CA ASP A 143 12.72 -29.73 -21.45
C ASP A 143 13.40 -29.23 -22.74
N PRO A 144 14.39 -28.30 -22.66
CA PRO A 144 15.25 -28.02 -23.80
C PRO A 144 16.11 -29.25 -24.16
N MET A 145 16.25 -30.22 -23.25
CA MET A 145 17.00 -31.46 -23.49
C MET A 145 16.25 -32.47 -24.37
N ILE A 146 14.91 -32.52 -24.33
CA ILE A 146 14.15 -33.53 -25.10
C ILE A 146 14.07 -33.16 -26.59
N ALA A 147 14.17 -31.87 -26.96
CA ALA A 147 14.21 -31.46 -28.36
C ALA A 147 15.55 -31.76 -29.06
N ILE A 148 16.64 -32.03 -28.32
CA ILE A 148 17.97 -32.34 -28.87
C ILE A 148 18.18 -33.87 -29.00
N SER A 149 17.42 -34.68 -28.26
CA SER A 149 17.47 -36.15 -28.31
C SER A 149 16.82 -36.74 -29.58
N GLY A 150 16.01 -35.95 -30.30
CA GLY A 150 15.35 -36.33 -31.55
C GLY A 150 16.23 -36.25 -32.80
N GLY A 151 17.36 -36.96 -32.84
CA GLY A 151 17.90 -37.49 -34.11
C GLY A 151 18.48 -36.55 -35.18
N TYR A 152 18.97 -35.34 -34.86
CA TYR A 152 19.72 -34.53 -35.84
C TYR A 152 21.22 -34.51 -35.54
N ALA A 153 21.99 -35.21 -36.38
CA ALA A 153 23.45 -35.31 -36.33
C ALA A 153 24.20 -34.03 -36.81
N GLY A 154 23.63 -32.84 -36.58
CA GLY A 154 24.22 -31.56 -36.95
C GLY A 154 24.21 -30.59 -35.78
N LEU A 155 25.33 -29.91 -35.52
CA LEU A 155 25.35 -28.80 -34.57
C LEU A 155 24.27 -27.78 -34.98
N PRO A 156 23.44 -27.29 -34.03
CA PRO A 156 22.40 -26.33 -34.35
C PRO A 156 23.00 -25.07 -34.96
N ASP A 157 22.33 -24.55 -35.98
CA ASP A 157 22.64 -23.26 -36.63
C ASP A 157 22.74 -22.13 -35.58
N GLU A 158 23.67 -21.20 -35.76
CA GLU A 158 23.93 -20.11 -34.80
C GLU A 158 22.66 -19.28 -34.56
N ASP A 159 21.87 -19.05 -35.60
CA ASP A 159 20.60 -18.33 -35.50
C ASP A 159 19.55 -19.13 -34.71
N ALA A 160 19.56 -20.47 -34.80
CA ALA A 160 18.69 -21.32 -33.99
C ALA A 160 19.07 -21.23 -32.51
N MET A 161 20.37 -21.25 -32.19
CA MET A 161 20.86 -21.04 -30.82
C MET A 161 20.49 -19.65 -30.29
N ARG A 162 20.70 -18.59 -31.08
CA ARG A 162 20.34 -17.21 -30.70
C ARG A 162 18.85 -17.06 -30.41
N ARG A 163 17.97 -17.64 -31.25
CA ARG A 163 16.52 -17.65 -31.02
C ARG A 163 16.14 -18.40 -29.75
N ALA A 164 16.76 -19.55 -29.48
CA ALA A 164 16.51 -20.33 -28.27
C ALA A 164 16.91 -19.55 -27.00
N PHE A 165 18.09 -18.92 -26.99
CA PHE A 165 18.51 -18.09 -25.85
C PHE A 165 17.61 -16.87 -25.64
N ALA A 166 17.18 -16.20 -26.72
CA ALA A 166 16.24 -15.09 -26.63
C ALA A 166 14.89 -15.52 -26.06
N GLU A 167 14.41 -16.71 -26.41
CA GLU A 167 13.16 -17.26 -25.86
C GLU A 167 13.27 -17.59 -24.38
N VAL A 168 14.35 -18.25 -23.95
CA VAL A 168 14.62 -18.52 -22.53
C VAL A 168 14.69 -17.21 -21.74
N ALA A 169 15.42 -16.20 -22.24
CA ALA A 169 15.50 -14.90 -21.58
C ALA A 169 14.14 -14.19 -21.47
N ARG A 170 13.27 -14.32 -22.48
CA ARG A 170 11.90 -13.79 -22.43
C ARG A 170 11.06 -14.51 -21.37
N GLN A 171 11.16 -15.85 -21.29
CA GLN A 171 10.44 -16.65 -20.30
C GLN A 171 10.90 -16.33 -18.88
N GLU A 172 12.21 -16.27 -18.64
CA GLU A 172 12.77 -15.88 -17.34
C GLU A 172 12.30 -14.49 -16.90
N LYS A 173 12.30 -13.52 -17.83
CA LYS A 173 11.78 -12.18 -17.58
C LYS A 173 10.29 -12.20 -17.23
N CYS A 174 9.49 -13.01 -17.93
CA CYS A 174 8.06 -13.14 -17.66
C CYS A 174 7.79 -13.73 -16.26
N VAL A 175 8.48 -14.81 -15.89
CA VAL A 175 8.41 -15.44 -14.55
C VAL A 175 8.78 -14.42 -13.47
N TRP A 176 9.88 -13.69 -13.68
CA TRP A 176 10.36 -12.71 -12.70
C TRP A 176 9.41 -11.53 -12.52
N ILE A 177 8.88 -10.98 -13.61
CA ILE A 177 7.88 -9.89 -13.56
C ILE A 177 6.59 -10.39 -12.88
N GLY A 178 6.11 -11.59 -13.23
CA GLY A 178 4.93 -12.19 -12.61
C GLY A 178 5.10 -12.36 -11.10
N ALA A 179 6.23 -12.93 -10.66
CA ALA A 179 6.55 -13.11 -9.24
C ALA A 179 6.67 -11.76 -8.50
N LEU A 180 7.31 -10.76 -9.12
CA LEU A 180 7.43 -9.42 -8.55
C LEU A 180 6.06 -8.76 -8.36
N LEU A 181 5.19 -8.81 -9.37
CA LEU A 181 3.85 -8.23 -9.30
C LEU A 181 2.97 -8.92 -8.26
N HIS A 182 3.03 -10.25 -8.19
CA HIS A 182 2.33 -11.03 -7.15
C HIS A 182 2.76 -10.61 -5.75
N ARG A 183 4.08 -10.59 -5.47
CA ARG A 183 4.60 -10.18 -4.16
C ARG A 183 4.29 -8.72 -3.84
N PHE A 184 4.35 -7.84 -4.83
CA PHE A 184 4.00 -6.43 -4.65
C PHE A 184 2.52 -6.27 -4.23
N ALA A 185 1.60 -6.95 -4.92
CA ALA A 185 0.17 -6.91 -4.62
C ALA A 185 -0.14 -7.50 -3.23
N GLU A 186 0.48 -8.62 -2.88
CA GLU A 186 0.35 -9.25 -1.56
C GLU A 186 0.82 -8.32 -0.43
N VAL A 187 2.03 -7.76 -0.56
CA VAL A 187 2.59 -6.83 0.41
C VAL A 187 1.72 -5.58 0.54
N LEU A 188 1.29 -5.01 -0.59
CA LEU A 188 0.44 -3.81 -0.60
C LEU A 188 -0.90 -4.09 0.10
N ALA A 189 -1.51 -5.26 -0.14
CA ALA A 189 -2.74 -5.68 0.51
C ALA A 189 -2.57 -5.78 2.04
N ILE A 190 -1.50 -6.45 2.49
CA ILE A 190 -1.20 -6.64 3.91
C ILE A 190 -0.92 -5.30 4.62
N LEU A 191 -0.04 -4.47 4.05
CA LEU A 191 0.31 -3.17 4.62
C LEU A 191 -0.90 -2.25 4.69
N SER A 192 -1.68 -2.19 3.62
CA SER A 192 -2.86 -1.34 3.54
C SER A 192 -3.94 -1.77 4.53
N ALA A 193 -4.26 -3.07 4.59
CA ALA A 193 -5.21 -3.59 5.59
C ALA A 193 -4.71 -3.34 7.02
N GLY A 194 -3.43 -3.58 7.28
CA GLY A 194 -2.80 -3.37 8.58
C GLY A 194 -2.91 -1.93 9.08
N ILE A 195 -2.53 -0.96 8.24
CA ILE A 195 -2.60 0.47 8.57
C ILE A 195 -4.06 0.94 8.70
N GLY A 196 -4.94 0.49 7.79
CA GLY A 196 -6.36 0.83 7.87
C GLY A 196 -7.02 0.33 9.16
N LEU A 197 -6.77 -0.92 9.56
CA LEU A 197 -7.31 -1.49 10.79
C LEU A 197 -6.68 -0.91 12.05
N SER A 198 -5.37 -0.63 12.04
CA SER A 198 -4.69 -0.07 13.21
C SER A 198 -5.16 1.35 13.53
N ASN A 199 -5.44 2.18 12.51
CA ASN A 199 -5.98 3.53 12.72
C ASN A 199 -7.42 3.54 13.24
N LEU A 200 -8.17 2.44 13.12
CA LEU A 200 -9.48 2.30 13.76
C LEU A 200 -9.41 1.96 15.27
N LEU A 201 -8.23 1.63 15.81
CA LEU A 201 -8.05 1.42 17.23
C LEU A 201 -8.11 2.76 17.98
N PRO A 202 -8.88 2.90 19.06
CA PRO A 202 -9.08 4.19 19.73
C PRO A 202 -7.91 4.56 20.65
N PHE A 203 -6.84 5.10 20.07
CA PHE A 203 -5.73 5.70 20.81
C PHE A 203 -5.59 7.20 20.49
N ASN A 204 -4.91 7.94 21.36
CA ASN A 204 -4.78 9.40 21.22
C ASN A 204 -4.23 9.79 19.85
N GLY A 205 -5.01 10.55 19.11
CA GLY A 205 -4.69 11.05 17.78
C GLY A 205 -5.18 10.17 16.65
N SER A 206 -5.66 8.94 16.88
CA SER A 206 -6.15 8.05 15.81
C SER A 206 -7.53 8.41 15.28
N ASP A 207 -7.84 7.95 14.06
CA ASP A 207 -9.21 7.95 13.53
C ASP A 207 -10.22 7.25 14.44
N GLY A 208 -9.82 6.12 15.04
CA GLY A 208 -10.65 5.33 15.95
C GLY A 208 -11.13 6.12 17.16
N GLU A 209 -10.31 7.04 17.68
CA GLU A 209 -10.69 7.94 18.76
C GLU A 209 -11.79 8.93 18.31
N ILE A 210 -11.64 9.50 17.12
CA ILE A 210 -12.62 10.43 16.52
C ILE A 210 -13.93 9.70 16.25
N VAL A 211 -13.88 8.50 15.69
CA VAL A 211 -15.03 7.62 15.45
C VAL A 211 -15.78 7.33 16.76
N LEU A 212 -15.06 6.89 17.79
CA LEU A 212 -15.66 6.50 19.07
C LEU A 212 -16.29 7.70 19.80
N SER A 213 -15.62 8.85 19.79
CA SER A 213 -16.13 10.08 20.44
C SER A 213 -17.42 10.56 19.79
N HIS A 214 -17.50 10.58 18.45
CA HIS A 214 -18.68 11.03 17.73
C HIS A 214 -19.82 10.00 17.71
N ALA A 215 -19.52 8.69 17.72
CA ALA A 215 -20.52 7.64 17.86
C ALA A 215 -21.29 7.73 19.19
N LYS A 216 -20.59 8.05 20.29
CA LYS A 216 -21.22 8.27 21.61
C LYS A 216 -22.19 9.45 21.60
N VAL A 217 -21.83 10.54 20.92
CA VAL A 217 -22.70 11.73 20.78
C VAL A 217 -23.97 11.39 19.99
N LEU A 218 -23.84 10.65 18.88
CA LEU A 218 -24.99 10.24 18.07
C LEU A 218 -25.94 9.31 18.83
N ARG A 219 -25.41 8.40 19.67
CA ARG A 219 -26.24 7.51 20.50
C ARG A 219 -27.04 8.26 21.56
N ARG A 220 -26.48 9.35 22.12
CA ARG A 220 -27.18 10.19 23.10
C ARG A 220 -28.34 10.97 22.49
N LYS A 221 -28.20 11.49 21.26
CA LYS A 221 -29.27 12.24 20.57
C LYS A 221 -30.49 11.41 20.16
N ARG A 222 -30.40 10.07 20.19
CA ARG A 222 -31.50 9.15 19.86
C ARG A 222 -32.33 8.73 21.07
N ARG A 223 -31.88 9.06 22.29
CA ARG A 223 -32.61 8.83 23.54
C ARG A 223 -33.29 10.13 23.94
#